data_AF-A0A650AVG8-F1
#
_entry.id   AF-A0A650AVG8-F1
#
_cell.length_a   1.000
_cell.length_b   1.000
_cell.length_c   1.000
_cell.angle_alpha   90.00
_cell.angle_beta   90.00
_cell.angle_gamma   90.00
#
_symmetry.space_group_name_H-M   'P 1'
#
loop_
_entity.id
_entity.type
_entity.pdbx_description
1 polymer ?
#
loop_
_entity_poly.entity_id
_entity_poly.type
_entity_poly.pdbx_seq_one_letter_code
_entity_poly.pdbx_strand_id
1 'polypeptide(L)'
;MQRHIPSNTGDQLEIMSNGRYKSNVHRVVVNNEATRVSIALAHGPSLETVVQPADELVDDANGDSVMYKAMKYKDYLQLQQSIFLQLLLIRYTDF
;
A
#
# COMPACT_ATOMS: atom_id res chain seq x y z
N MET A 1 5.34 -27.35 -16.30
CA MET A 1 4.92 -25.93 -16.27
C MET A 1 4.67 -25.57 -14.81
N GLN A 2 5.49 -24.71 -14.22
CA GLN A 2 5.38 -24.35 -12.80
C GLN A 2 4.39 -23.18 -12.66
N ARG A 3 3.44 -23.28 -11.73
CA ARG A 3 2.47 -22.22 -11.46
C ARG A 3 3.05 -21.31 -10.39
N HIS A 4 3.08 -20.00 -10.65
CA HIS A 4 3.55 -19.00 -9.70
C HIS A 4 2.43 -18.01 -9.42
N ILE A 5 2.30 -17.63 -8.16
CA ILE A 5 1.41 -16.54 -7.73
C ILE A 5 2.33 -15.43 -7.24
N PRO A 6 2.46 -14.32 -7.99
CA PRO A 6 3.25 -13.19 -7.53
C PRO A 6 2.58 -12.57 -6.30
N SER A 7 3.37 -12.28 -5.27
CA SER A 7 2.96 -11.58 -4.06
C SER A 7 3.66 -10.23 -3.95
N ASN A 8 2.95 -9.23 -3.44
CA ASN A 8 3.50 -7.92 -3.12
C ASN A 8 3.20 -7.54 -1.67
N THR A 9 4.07 -6.70 -1.13
CA THR A 9 3.89 -5.99 0.13
C THR A 9 3.01 -4.76 -0.11
N GLY A 10 2.09 -4.49 0.82
CA GLY A 10 1.25 -3.28 0.80
C GLY A 10 1.60 -2.34 1.94
N ASP A 11 1.06 -1.12 1.88
CA ASP A 11 1.41 -0.03 2.80
C ASP A 11 1.22 -0.39 4.27
N GLN A 12 0.19 -1.19 4.60
CA GLN A 12 -0.08 -1.60 5.98
C GLN A 12 1.05 -2.47 6.55
N LEU A 13 1.65 -3.34 5.72
CA LEU A 13 2.80 -4.14 6.13
C LEU A 13 4.06 -3.27 6.26
N GLU A 14 4.22 -2.27 5.39
CA GLU A 14 5.31 -1.29 5.52
C GLU A 14 5.21 -0.53 6.84
N ILE A 15 4.02 -0.01 7.17
CA ILE A 15 3.77 0.71 8.42
C ILE A 15 4.05 -0.18 9.63
N MET A 16 3.46 -1.39 9.69
CA MET A 16 3.65 -2.31 10.80
C MET A 16 5.11 -2.72 10.99
N SER A 17 5.87 -2.83 9.90
CA SER A 17 7.29 -3.19 9.94
C SER A 17 8.22 -2.01 10.18
N ASN A 18 7.69 -0.84 10.53
CA ASN A 18 8.41 0.42 10.64
C ASN A 18 9.31 0.69 9.41
N GLY A 19 8.83 0.32 8.22
CA GLY A 19 9.51 0.59 6.96
C GLY A 19 10.49 -0.50 6.49
N ARG A 20 10.65 -1.61 7.22
CA ARG A 20 11.55 -2.72 6.81
C ARG A 20 11.07 -3.44 5.54
N TYR A 21 9.75 -3.58 5.36
CA TYR A 21 9.16 -4.16 4.15
C TYR A 21 8.49 -3.07 3.31
N LYS A 22 9.14 -2.64 2.23
CA LYS A 22 8.65 -1.54 1.38
C LYS A 22 7.45 -1.93 0.53
N SER A 23 6.44 -1.06 0.50
CA SER A 23 5.32 -1.09 -0.43
C SER A 23 5.74 -0.48 -1.75
N ASN A 24 5.85 -1.31 -2.79
CA ASN A 24 6.38 -0.90 -4.07
C ASN A 24 5.27 -0.45 -5.03
N VAL A 25 5.52 0.67 -5.71
CA VAL A 25 4.67 1.13 -6.81
C VAL A 25 4.83 0.18 -7.99
N HIS A 26 3.71 -0.38 -8.44
CA HIS A 26 3.66 -1.23 -9.63
C HIS A 26 2.62 -0.70 -10.60
N ARG A 27 2.87 -0.90 -11.90
CA ARG A 27 1.98 -0.48 -12.99
C ARG A 27 1.85 -1.61 -14.01
N VAL A 28 0.64 -1.81 -14.50
CA VAL A 28 0.38 -2.69 -15.65
C VAL A 28 0.33 -1.82 -16.91
N VAL A 29 1.01 -2.27 -17.95
CA VAL A 29 1.05 -1.59 -19.26
C VAL A 29 0.21 -2.39 -20.25
N VAL A 30 -0.59 -1.69 -21.06
CA VAL A 30 -1.40 -2.30 -22.12
C VAL A 30 -0.53 -2.63 -23.34
N ASN A 31 -0.93 -3.65 -24.11
CA ASN A 31 -0.31 -3.99 -25.39
C ASN A 31 -1.38 -4.28 -26.46
N ASN A 32 -0.94 -4.35 -27.72
CA ASN A 32 -1.82 -4.60 -28.88
C ASN A 32 -1.73 -6.06 -29.39
N GLU A 33 -1.01 -6.95 -28.71
CA GLU A 33 -0.73 -8.31 -29.17
C GLU A 33 -1.71 -9.33 -28.63
N ALA A 34 -2.02 -9.26 -27.33
CA ALA A 34 -2.89 -10.23 -26.68
C ALA A 34 -3.60 -9.66 -25.44
N THR A 35 -4.83 -10.11 -25.24
CA THR A 35 -5.59 -9.81 -24.03
C THR A 35 -4.97 -10.53 -22.82
N ARG A 36 -4.65 -9.76 -21.77
CA ARG A 36 -4.20 -10.30 -20.48
C ARG A 36 -5.29 -10.10 -19.42
N VAL A 37 -5.66 -11.19 -18.74
CA VAL A 37 -6.58 -11.18 -17.59
C VAL A 37 -5.82 -11.59 -16.34
N SER A 38 -6.02 -10.86 -15.24
CA SER A 38 -5.44 -11.16 -13.93
C SER A 38 -6.44 -10.85 -12.82
N ILE A 39 -6.42 -11.64 -11.76
CA ILE A 39 -7.21 -11.41 -10.54
C ILE A 39 -6.23 -11.02 -9.43
N ALA A 40 -6.45 -9.88 -8.81
CA ALA A 40 -5.70 -9.44 -7.63
C ALA A 40 -6.53 -9.70 -6.37
N LEU A 41 -5.88 -10.23 -5.33
CA LEU A 41 -6.49 -10.45 -4.02
C LEU A 41 -5.73 -9.65 -2.96
N ALA A 42 -6.37 -8.61 -2.44
CA ALA A 42 -5.82 -7.80 -1.37
C ALA A 42 -6.20 -8.41 -0.01
N HIS A 43 -5.22 -8.49 0.90
CA HIS A 43 -5.42 -8.88 2.28
C HIS A 43 -5.02 -7.71 3.17
N GLY A 44 -5.99 -7.16 3.89
CA GLY A 44 -5.77 -6.02 4.77
C GLY A 44 -6.39 -6.22 6.15
N PRO A 45 -6.12 -5.33 7.10
CA PRO A 45 -6.71 -5.34 8.44
C PRO A 45 -8.24 -5.14 8.41
N SER A 46 -8.88 -5.31 9.57
CA SER A 46 -10.26 -4.84 9.74
C SER A 46 -10.31 -3.32 9.64
N LEU A 47 -11.45 -2.78 9.18
CA LEU A 47 -11.62 -1.34 8.96
C LEU A 47 -11.40 -0.51 10.24
N GLU A 48 -11.77 -1.04 11.39
CA GLU A 48 -11.63 -0.38 12.69
C GLU A 48 -10.26 -0.62 13.36
N THR A 49 -9.39 -1.44 12.76
CA THR A 49 -8.03 -1.67 13.26
C THR A 49 -7.20 -0.40 13.11
N VAL A 50 -6.57 0.03 14.20
CA VAL A 50 -5.51 1.06 14.18
C VAL A 50 -4.22 0.39 13.75
N VAL A 51 -3.63 0.85 12.64
CA VAL A 51 -2.36 0.36 12.12
C VAL A 51 -1.26 1.32 12.53
N GLN A 52 -0.18 0.79 13.07
CA GLN A 52 0.99 1.51 13.55
C GLN A 52 2.21 0.59 13.51
N PRO A 53 3.45 1.12 13.61
CA PRO A 53 4.64 0.30 13.81
C PRO A 53 4.48 -0.67 14.99
N ALA A 54 4.89 -1.92 14.81
CA ALA A 54 4.89 -2.90 15.89
C ALA A 54 5.98 -2.54 16.90
N ASP A 55 5.66 -2.59 18.19
CA ASP A 55 6.56 -2.16 19.27
C ASP A 55 7.89 -2.94 19.25
N GLU A 56 7.85 -4.22 18.87
CA GLU A 56 9.06 -5.06 18.75
C GLU A 56 9.98 -4.66 17.58
N LEU A 57 9.49 -3.81 16.67
CA LEU A 57 10.19 -3.34 15.49
C LEU A 57 10.56 -1.85 15.57
N VAL A 58 10.27 -1.21 16.71
CA VAL A 58 10.71 0.14 17.07
C VAL A 58 11.79 -0.04 18.14
N ASP A 59 13.06 0.16 17.77
CA ASP A 59 14.19 -0.02 18.68
C ASP A 59 14.96 1.29 18.88
N ASP A 60 14.73 1.91 20.03
CA ASP A 60 15.40 3.14 20.46
C ASP A 60 16.93 2.95 20.57
N ALA A 61 17.42 1.73 20.82
CA ALA A 61 18.85 1.46 20.98
C ALA A 61 19.61 1.44 19.63
N ASN A 62 18.91 1.15 18.53
CA ASN A 62 19.45 1.17 17.17
C ASN A 62 19.18 2.50 16.44
N GLY A 63 18.48 3.45 17.09
CA GLY A 63 18.12 4.74 16.51
C GLY A 63 16.88 4.70 15.61
N ASP A 64 16.10 3.61 15.66
CA ASP A 64 14.87 3.47 14.87
C ASP A 64 13.73 4.26 15.54
N SER A 65 13.61 5.54 15.20
CA SER A 65 12.44 6.34 15.60
C SER A 65 11.15 5.81 14.94
N VAL A 66 10.00 6.03 15.57
CA VAL A 66 8.68 5.73 14.98
C VAL A 66 8.50 6.53 13.67
N MET A 67 8.53 5.84 12.53
CA MET A 67 8.51 6.48 11.20
C MET A 67 7.09 6.79 10.69
N TYR A 68 6.08 6.10 11.22
CA TYR A 68 4.70 6.16 10.73
C TYR A 68 3.73 6.50 11.85
N LYS A 69 2.72 7.33 11.55
CA LYS A 69 1.67 7.69 12.49
C LYS A 69 0.60 6.60 12.55
N ALA A 70 0.09 6.35 13.76
CA ALA A 70 -1.05 5.47 13.96
C ALA A 70 -2.31 6.02 13.26
N MET A 71 -3.03 5.16 12.54
CA MET A 71 -4.26 5.53 11.83
C MET A 71 -5.20 4.32 11.72
N LYS A 72 -6.52 4.54 11.80
CA LYS A 72 -7.48 3.47 11.47
C LYS A 72 -7.40 3.11 9.99
N TYR A 73 -7.50 1.84 9.67
CA TYR A 73 -7.42 1.38 8.28
C TYR A 73 -8.52 1.99 7.39
N LYS A 74 -9.74 2.18 7.94
CA LYS A 74 -10.81 2.89 7.24
C LYS A 74 -10.44 4.32 6.84
N ASP A 75 -9.85 5.07 7.76
CA ASP A 75 -9.48 6.48 7.54
C ASP A 75 -8.35 6.57 6.50
N TYR A 76 -7.40 5.62 6.54
CA TYR A 76 -6.37 5.48 5.52
C TYR A 76 -6.96 5.28 4.11
N LEU A 77 -7.90 4.34 3.96
CA LEU A 77 -8.55 4.07 2.67
C LEU A 77 -9.35 5.28 2.16
N GLN A 78 -10.00 6.03 3.05
CA GLN A 78 -10.72 7.26 2.69
C GLN A 78 -9.74 8.35 2.20
N LEU A 79 -8.63 8.54 2.91
CA LEU A 79 -7.58 9.48 2.50
C LEU A 79 -7.00 9.10 1.13
N GLN A 80 -6.68 7.82 0.93
CA GLN A 80 -6.12 7.30 -0.32
C GLN A 80 -7.08 7.48 -1.50
N GLN A 81 -8.39 7.27 -1.30
CA GLN A 81 -9.41 7.55 -2.33
C GLN A 81 -9.53 9.05 -2.63
N SER A 82 -9.53 9.89 -1.60
CA SER A 82 -9.61 11.35 -1.77
C SER A 82 -8.43 11.88 -2.60
N ILE A 83 -7.20 11.47 -2.27
CA ILE A 83 -5.99 11.85 -3.01
C ILE A 83 -6.07 11.36 -4.46
N PHE A 84 -6.51 10.12 -4.70
CA PHE A 84 -6.65 9.59 -6.05
C PHE A 84 -7.64 10.42 -6.89
N LEU A 85 -8.79 10.79 -6.32
CA LEU A 85 -9.78 11.62 -7.00
C LEU A 85 -9.26 13.03 -7.26
N GLN A 86 -8.54 13.64 -6.32
CA GLN A 86 -7.89 14.95 -6.52
C GLN A 86 -6.86 14.90 -7.64
N LEU A 87 -6.00 13.87 -7.69
CA LEU A 87 -5.02 13.69 -8.76
C LEU A 87 -5.67 13.44 -10.12
N LEU A 88 -6.81 12.74 -10.13
CA LEU A 88 -7.61 12.55 -11.33
C LEU A 88 -8.14 13.91 -11.83
N LEU A 89 -8.73 14.71 -10.95
CA LEU A 89 -9.27 16.04 -11.28
C LEU A 89 -8.20 16.97 -11.84
N ILE A 90 -7.03 17.05 -11.22
CA ILE A 90 -5.90 17.86 -11.72
C ILE A 90 -5.54 17.46 -13.16
N ARG A 91 -5.41 16.15 -13.42
CA ARG A 91 -5.12 15.65 -14.78
C ARG A 91 -6.22 15.93 -15.80
N TYR A 92 -7.46 16.18 -15.37
CA TYR A 92 -8.56 16.58 -16.25
C TYR A 92 -8.61 18.09 -16.48
N THR A 93 -8.12 18.91 -15.55
CA THR A 93 -8.14 20.38 -15.65
C THR A 93 -6.92 20.97 -16.35
N ASP A 94 -5.85 20.19 -16.52
CA ASP A 94 -4.65 20.57 -17.28
C ASP A 94 -4.82 20.36 -18.82
N PHE A 95 -6.06 20.32 -19.32
CA PHE A 95 -6.45 20.28 -20.73
C PHE A 95 -7.32 21.47 -21.13
#